data_AF-A0A848BS12-F1
#
_entry.id   AF-A0A848BS12-F1
#
_cell.length_a   1.000
_cell.length_b   1.000
_cell.length_c   1.000
_cell.angle_alpha   90.00
_cell.angle_beta   90.00
_cell.angle_gamma   90.00
#
_symmetry.space_group_name_H-M   'P 1'
#
loop_
_entity.id
_entity.type
_entity.pdbx_description
1 polymer ?
#
loop_
_entity_poly.entity_id
_entity_poly.type
_entity_poly.pdbx_seq_one_letter_code
_entity_poly.pdbx_strand_id
1 'polypeptide(L)'
;MRYEKKILLMLMAACLIGTSALACEEGYRRAVRLDSDEAQQIHVFTQYWDTIYPRDGNPLKKFAVTDLDGDGLLEILTQDQKGKTVPVVHEVNPQRQGLTLKSKQWYYRHIFQHNIAWFTMHPETAAGPWVGRTEIVEWMLQDSYDIYMGRKEGFG
;
A
#
# COMPACT_ATOMS: atom_id res chain seq x y z
N MET A 1 -20.56 46.93 -36.06
CA MET A 1 -19.42 46.25 -35.39
C MET A 1 -19.53 46.32 -33.87
N ARG A 2 -20.58 45.71 -33.27
CA ARG A 2 -20.84 45.78 -31.81
C ARG A 2 -21.06 44.40 -31.16
N TYR A 3 -20.88 43.32 -31.92
CA TYR A 3 -21.15 41.94 -31.50
C TYR A 3 -19.90 41.09 -31.23
N GLU A 4 -18.73 41.44 -31.78
CA GLU A 4 -17.51 40.63 -31.62
C GLU A 4 -16.78 40.87 -30.29
N LYS A 5 -16.93 42.07 -29.68
CA LYS A 5 -16.30 42.36 -28.38
C LYS A 5 -16.98 41.67 -27.19
N LYS A 6 -18.25 41.27 -27.31
CA LYS A 6 -18.96 40.60 -26.20
C LYS A 6 -18.59 39.12 -26.07
N ILE A 7 -18.26 38.45 -27.18
CA ILE A 7 -17.86 37.04 -27.18
C ILE A 7 -16.45 36.89 -26.60
N LEU A 8 -15.54 37.81 -26.92
CA LEU A 8 -14.18 37.79 -26.38
C LEU A 8 -14.13 38.04 -24.85
N LEU A 9 -15.06 38.83 -24.32
CA LEU A 9 -15.17 39.10 -22.88
C LEU A 9 -15.76 37.93 -22.09
N MET A 10 -16.65 37.12 -22.68
CA MET A 10 -17.14 35.89 -22.02
C MET A 10 -16.10 34.77 -22.00
N LEU A 11 -15.23 34.66 -23.00
CA LEU A 11 -14.17 33.66 -23.04
C LEU A 11 -13.07 33.90 -21.99
N MET A 12 -12.79 35.15 -21.60
CA MET A 12 -11.84 35.43 -20.51
C MET A 12 -12.44 35.24 -19.10
N ALA A 13 -13.76 35.31 -18.94
CA ALA A 13 -14.41 35.01 -17.66
C ALA A 13 -14.48 33.49 -17.37
N ALA A 14 -14.51 32.65 -18.40
CA ALA A 14 -14.47 31.19 -18.25
C ALA A 14 -13.07 30.66 -17.88
N CYS A 15 -12.00 31.42 -18.15
CA CYS A 15 -10.63 31.05 -17.77
C CYS A 15 -10.23 31.45 -16.34
N LEU A 16 -11.10 32.13 -15.58
CA LEU A 16 -10.80 32.63 -14.23
C LEU A 16 -11.56 31.93 -13.10
N ILE A 17 -12.34 30.88 -13.39
CA ILE A 17 -12.98 30.01 -12.38
C ILE A 17 -12.28 28.64 -12.33
N GLY A 18 -10.95 28.65 -12.49
CA GLY A 18 -10.13 27.42 -12.49
C GLY A 18 -9.07 27.35 -11.39
N THR A 19 -8.97 28.34 -10.51
CA THR A 19 -7.85 28.41 -9.55
C THR A 19 -8.27 29.07 -8.23
N SER A 20 -9.00 28.37 -7.37
CA SER A 20 -9.02 28.65 -5.92
C SER A 20 -9.99 27.72 -5.18
N ALA A 21 -9.57 26.49 -4.92
CA ALA A 21 -10.07 25.72 -3.79
C ALA A 21 -8.99 24.71 -3.40
N LEU A 22 -8.48 24.85 -2.16
CA LEU A 22 -7.47 24.03 -1.49
C LEU A 22 -6.00 24.40 -1.75
N ALA A 23 -5.69 25.68 -1.54
CA ALA A 23 -4.47 26.06 -0.85
C ALA A 23 -4.84 26.48 0.58
N CYS A 24 -5.25 25.53 1.42
CA CYS A 24 -5.41 25.71 2.87
C CYS A 24 -5.36 24.32 3.54
N GLU A 25 -4.15 23.93 3.92
CA GLU A 25 -3.75 23.15 5.12
C GLU A 25 -2.41 22.49 4.77
N GLU A 26 -1.29 23.17 5.02
CA GLU A 26 -0.57 23.05 6.30
C GLU A 26 0.55 21.99 6.21
N GLY A 27 1.73 22.45 5.77
CA GLY A 27 3.04 22.25 6.42
C GLY A 27 3.49 20.89 6.98
N TYR A 28 2.79 19.77 6.80
CA TYR A 28 3.12 18.50 7.45
C TYR A 28 2.78 17.28 6.57
N ARG A 29 3.41 17.19 5.41
CA ARG A 29 3.77 15.90 4.82
C ARG A 29 4.85 16.17 3.80
N ARG A 30 6.11 15.97 4.22
CA ARG A 30 7.22 15.84 3.30
C ARG A 30 6.88 14.61 2.45
N ALA A 31 6.27 14.85 1.29
CA ALA A 31 5.78 13.83 0.38
C ALA A 31 6.97 12.98 -0.08
N VAL A 32 7.15 11.84 0.57
CA VAL A 32 8.07 10.79 0.16
C VAL A 32 7.18 9.70 -0.44
N ARG A 33 7.31 9.47 -1.75
CA ARG A 33 7.04 8.18 -2.45
C ARG A 33 5.61 7.61 -2.46
N LEU A 34 4.61 8.28 -3.03
CA LEU A 34 3.35 7.63 -3.46
C LEU A 34 3.11 7.77 -4.96
N ASP A 35 4.18 7.72 -5.76
CA ASP A 35 4.11 8.02 -7.20
C ASP A 35 3.63 6.84 -8.05
N SER A 36 3.51 5.64 -7.47
CA SER A 36 3.06 4.43 -8.16
C SER A 36 1.83 3.80 -7.50
N ASP A 37 1.05 3.06 -8.29
CA ASP A 37 -0.17 2.38 -7.82
C ASP A 37 0.15 1.40 -6.69
N GLU A 38 1.29 0.69 -6.77
CA GLU A 38 1.74 -0.20 -5.70
C GLU A 38 2.08 0.54 -4.40
N ALA A 39 2.71 1.72 -4.48
CA ALA A 39 3.08 2.49 -3.30
C ALA A 39 1.82 3.02 -2.59
N GLN A 40 0.80 3.44 -3.36
CA GLN A 40 -0.49 3.84 -2.82
C GLN A 40 -1.20 2.67 -2.13
N GLN A 41 -1.17 1.48 -2.74
CA GLN A 41 -1.74 0.26 -2.15
C GLN A 41 -1.02 -0.16 -0.86
N ILE A 42 0.32 -0.10 -0.84
CA ILE A 42 1.14 -0.36 0.34
C ILE A 42 0.84 0.63 1.45
N HIS A 43 0.64 1.90 1.12
CA HIS A 43 0.24 2.91 2.10
C HIS A 43 -1.11 2.57 2.76
N VAL A 44 -2.05 1.98 2.02
CA VAL A 44 -3.30 1.49 2.63
C VAL A 44 -3.02 0.35 3.62
N PHE A 45 -2.14 -0.61 3.30
CA PHE A 45 -1.78 -1.66 4.26
C PHE A 45 -1.24 -1.10 5.57
N THR A 46 -0.45 -0.02 5.54
CA THR A 46 0.09 0.57 6.77
C THR A 46 -0.99 1.22 7.64
N GLN A 47 -2.10 1.69 7.06
CA GLN A 47 -3.25 2.18 7.83
C GLN A 47 -3.98 1.07 8.59
N TYR A 48 -3.89 -0.18 8.12
CA TYR A 48 -4.51 -1.36 8.73
C TYR A 48 -3.49 -2.29 9.38
N TRP A 49 -2.31 -1.78 9.72
CA TRP A 49 -1.21 -2.60 10.18
C TRP A 49 -1.55 -3.44 11.41
N ASP A 50 -2.31 -2.89 12.37
CA ASP A 50 -2.74 -3.65 13.56
C ASP A 50 -3.71 -4.81 13.24
N THR A 51 -4.39 -4.78 12.08
CA THR A 51 -5.21 -5.91 11.59
C THR A 51 -4.35 -6.97 10.92
N ILE A 52 -3.37 -6.54 10.12
CA ILE A 52 -2.47 -7.42 9.36
C ILE A 52 -1.47 -8.12 10.29
N TYR A 53 -0.90 -7.35 11.21
CA TYR A 53 0.16 -7.74 12.13
C TYR A 53 -0.21 -7.32 13.57
N PRO A 54 -1.22 -7.97 14.19
CA PRO A 54 -1.67 -7.57 15.51
C PRO A 54 -0.58 -7.75 16.55
N ARG A 55 -0.48 -6.79 17.48
CA ARG A 55 0.38 -6.85 18.68
C ARG A 55 -0.25 -7.77 19.72
N ASP A 56 -0.31 -9.05 19.40
CA ASP A 56 -0.82 -10.12 20.27
C ASP A 56 0.28 -10.75 21.14
N GLY A 57 1.47 -10.14 21.19
CA GLY A 57 2.62 -10.67 21.90
C GLY A 57 3.24 -11.90 21.24
N ASN A 58 2.78 -12.29 20.04
CA ASN A 58 3.37 -13.37 19.26
C ASN A 58 4.37 -12.78 18.25
N PRO A 59 5.65 -12.70 18.61
CA PRO A 59 6.56 -11.71 18.05
C PRO A 59 7.24 -12.18 16.76
N LEU A 60 6.81 -13.33 16.21
CA LEU A 60 7.46 -14.08 15.15
C LEU A 60 6.46 -14.43 14.05
N LYS A 61 6.06 -13.43 13.27
CA LYS A 61 5.28 -13.63 12.05
C LYS A 61 6.11 -13.21 10.84
N LYS A 62 5.88 -13.92 9.75
CA LYS A 62 6.38 -13.55 8.44
C LYS A 62 5.33 -12.73 7.71
N PHE A 63 5.76 -11.79 6.88
CA PHE A 63 4.90 -11.12 5.91
C PHE A 63 5.49 -11.16 4.50
N ALA A 64 4.65 -10.93 3.50
CA ALA A 64 5.04 -10.70 2.11
C ALA A 64 3.98 -9.86 1.41
N VAL A 65 4.39 -9.06 0.42
CA VAL A 65 3.51 -8.31 -0.49
C VAL A 65 3.69 -8.82 -1.91
N THR A 66 2.59 -9.14 -2.58
CA THR A 66 2.58 -9.78 -3.91
C THR A 66 1.22 -9.57 -4.57
N ASP A 67 1.20 -9.40 -5.88
CA ASP A 67 -0.02 -9.55 -6.70
C ASP A 67 -0.14 -11.04 -7.07
N LEU A 68 -0.98 -11.78 -6.32
CA LEU A 68 -1.07 -13.25 -6.43
C LEU A 68 -1.94 -13.71 -7.60
N ASP A 69 -3.01 -12.98 -7.92
CA ASP A 69 -3.95 -13.37 -8.97
C ASP A 69 -3.77 -12.60 -10.28
N GLY A 70 -2.87 -11.61 -10.32
CA GLY A 70 -2.47 -10.88 -11.51
C GLY A 70 -3.47 -9.80 -11.92
N ASP A 71 -4.35 -9.37 -11.01
CA ASP A 71 -5.38 -8.36 -11.28
C ASP A 71 -4.90 -6.92 -11.05
N GLY A 72 -3.65 -6.75 -10.59
CA GLY A 72 -3.03 -5.47 -10.29
C GLY A 72 -3.32 -4.94 -8.87
N LEU A 73 -4.13 -5.67 -8.09
CA LEU A 73 -4.31 -5.43 -6.66
C LEU A 73 -3.29 -6.25 -5.88
N LEU A 74 -2.73 -5.63 -4.84
CA LEU A 74 -1.76 -6.30 -3.99
C LEU A 74 -2.47 -7.12 -2.92
N GLU A 75 -1.90 -8.28 -2.64
CA GLU A 75 -2.08 -9.02 -1.40
C GLU A 75 -0.94 -8.78 -0.44
N ILE A 76 -1.29 -8.66 0.83
CA ILE A 76 -0.38 -8.87 1.96
C ILE A 76 -0.67 -10.23 2.60
N LEU A 77 0.36 -11.06 2.63
CA LEU A 77 0.33 -12.36 3.27
C LEU A 77 0.99 -12.28 4.64
N THR A 78 0.41 -12.92 5.65
CA THR A 78 1.05 -13.13 6.94
C THR A 78 0.98 -14.59 7.37
N GLN A 79 2.04 -15.10 7.98
CA GLN A 79 2.08 -16.48 8.48
C GLN A 79 2.98 -16.61 9.71
N ASP A 80 2.92 -17.74 10.40
CA ASP A 80 3.87 -18.03 11.48
C ASP A 80 5.32 -18.10 10.96
N GLN A 81 6.30 -17.82 11.81
CA GLN A 81 7.72 -17.87 11.40
C GLN A 81 8.12 -19.24 10.82
N LYS A 82 7.54 -20.33 11.33
CA LYS A 82 7.87 -21.68 10.87
C LYS A 82 7.25 -22.01 9.51
N GLY A 83 6.35 -21.18 8.97
CA GLY A 83 5.62 -21.43 7.73
C GLY A 83 4.77 -22.71 7.80
N LYS A 84 4.34 -23.10 9.00
CA LYS A 84 3.55 -24.32 9.22
C LYS A 84 2.06 -24.08 9.03
N THR A 85 1.63 -22.83 9.09
CA THR A 85 0.25 -22.43 8.88
C THR A 85 0.04 -21.89 7.48
N VAL A 86 -1.13 -22.16 6.89
CA VAL A 86 -1.59 -21.45 5.70
C VAL A 86 -1.56 -19.95 5.96
N PRO A 87 -0.96 -19.13 5.08
CA PRO A 87 -0.97 -17.69 5.24
C PRO A 87 -2.38 -17.12 5.36
N VAL A 88 -2.51 -16.11 6.21
CA VAL A 88 -3.63 -15.17 6.17
C VAL A 88 -3.34 -14.17 5.07
N VAL A 89 -4.33 -13.90 4.21
CA VAL A 89 -4.13 -13.09 3.02
C VAL A 89 -5.17 -11.99 3.00
N HIS A 90 -4.72 -10.74 2.93
CA HIS A 90 -5.58 -9.58 2.74
C HIS A 90 -5.23 -8.92 1.41
N GLU A 91 -6.23 -8.67 0.58
CA GLU A 91 -6.11 -7.83 -0.60
C GLU A 91 -6.50 -6.40 -0.24
N VAL A 92 -5.83 -5.44 -0.86
CA VAL A 92 -6.21 -4.04 -0.75
C VAL A 92 -7.45 -3.72 -1.61
N ASN A 93 -8.38 -2.98 -1.03
CA ASN A 93 -9.53 -2.43 -1.75
C ASN A 93 -9.29 -0.94 -2.03
N PRO A 94 -8.80 -0.57 -3.23
CA PRO A 94 -8.48 0.82 -3.55
C PRO A 94 -9.73 1.72 -3.62
N GLN A 95 -10.91 1.16 -3.94
CA GLN A 95 -12.15 1.93 -4.02
C GLN A 95 -12.71 2.32 -2.65
N ARG A 96 -12.31 1.61 -1.59
CA ARG A 96 -12.84 1.81 -0.23
C ARG A 96 -11.76 2.11 0.80
N GLN A 97 -10.49 2.22 0.38
CA GLN A 97 -9.34 2.27 1.28
C GLN A 97 -9.45 1.23 2.40
N GLY A 98 -9.69 -0.04 2.05
CA GLY A 98 -9.98 -1.10 3.02
C GLY A 98 -9.24 -2.39 2.69
N LEU A 99 -9.39 -3.40 3.56
CA LEU A 99 -8.86 -4.74 3.33
C LEU A 99 -9.97 -5.75 3.07
N THR A 100 -9.72 -6.69 2.16
CA THR A 100 -10.56 -7.86 1.93
C THR A 100 -9.80 -9.11 2.34
N LEU A 101 -10.30 -9.86 3.34
CA LEU A 101 -9.73 -11.15 3.71
C LEU A 101 -10.03 -12.19 2.62
N LYS A 102 -8.98 -12.79 2.04
CA LYS A 102 -9.11 -13.88 1.06
C LYS A 102 -9.23 -15.24 1.77
N SER A 103 -10.00 -16.13 1.16
CA SER A 103 -10.17 -17.49 1.68
C SER A 103 -8.94 -18.37 1.42
N LYS A 104 -8.74 -19.41 2.23
CA LYS A 104 -7.68 -20.41 2.00
C LYS A 104 -7.76 -21.06 0.61
N GLN A 105 -8.99 -21.34 0.15
CA GLN A 105 -9.21 -21.92 -1.18
C GLN A 105 -8.85 -20.94 -2.30
N TRP A 106 -9.03 -19.64 -2.09
CA TRP A 106 -8.54 -18.62 -3.02
C TRP A 106 -7.01 -18.61 -3.03
N TYR A 107 -6.35 -18.61 -1.86
CA TYR A 107 -4.89 -18.63 -1.77
C TYR A 107 -4.27 -19.82 -2.52
N TYR A 108 -4.78 -21.02 -2.27
CA TYR A 108 -4.27 -22.22 -2.95
C TYR A 108 -4.47 -22.18 -4.45
N ARG A 109 -5.49 -21.49 -4.98
CA ARG A 109 -5.69 -21.40 -6.43
C ARG A 109 -4.62 -20.54 -7.11
N HIS A 110 -4.08 -19.55 -6.41
CA HIS A 110 -3.23 -18.53 -7.03
C HIS A 110 -1.75 -18.68 -6.68
N ILE A 111 -1.38 -19.35 -5.58
CA ILE A 111 0.01 -19.44 -5.11
C ILE A 111 1.00 -20.15 -6.06
N PHE A 112 0.54 -21.05 -6.93
CA PHE A 112 1.40 -22.05 -7.57
C PHE A 112 2.46 -21.51 -8.55
N GLN A 113 2.44 -20.22 -8.89
CA GLN A 113 3.38 -19.59 -9.82
C GLN A 113 4.27 -18.52 -9.19
N HIS A 114 4.23 -18.39 -7.86
CA HIS A 114 4.86 -17.27 -7.16
C HIS A 114 6.07 -17.70 -6.34
N ASN A 115 7.19 -17.00 -6.55
CA ASN A 115 8.32 -17.05 -5.64
C ASN A 115 8.17 -15.95 -4.58
N ILE A 116 7.47 -16.26 -3.49
CA ILE A 116 7.10 -15.23 -2.51
C ILE A 116 8.33 -14.72 -1.74
N ALA A 117 8.49 -13.40 -1.83
CA ALA A 117 9.24 -12.51 -0.96
C ALA A 117 8.89 -12.62 0.54
N TRP A 118 9.31 -13.66 1.29
CA TRP A 118 8.96 -13.77 2.72
C TRP A 118 9.91 -13.05 3.65
N PHE A 119 9.35 -12.31 4.61
CA PHE A 119 10.12 -11.51 5.54
C PHE A 119 9.72 -11.74 6.97
N THR A 120 10.71 -11.92 7.85
CA THR A 120 10.49 -12.15 9.27
C THR A 120 10.76 -10.87 10.02
N MET A 121 9.77 -10.33 10.75
CA MET A 121 10.07 -9.29 11.74
C MET A 121 10.67 -9.95 12.99
N HIS A 122 11.83 -9.46 13.43
CA HIS A 122 12.47 -9.98 14.64
C HIS A 122 11.67 -9.57 15.89
N PRO A 123 11.64 -10.36 16.98
CA PRO A 123 10.85 -10.06 18.17
C PRO A 123 11.13 -8.71 18.80
N GLU A 124 12.39 -8.30 18.80
CA GLU A 124 12.84 -7.01 19.31
C GLU A 124 12.33 -5.84 18.46
N THR A 125 12.10 -6.09 17.16
CA THR A 125 11.50 -5.15 16.22
C THR A 125 9.96 -5.15 16.34
N ALA A 126 9.35 -6.30 16.61
CA ALA A 126 7.91 -6.47 16.83
C ALA A 126 7.43 -5.94 18.20
N ALA A 127 8.30 -5.96 19.21
CA ALA A 127 8.05 -5.38 20.53
C ALA A 127 8.54 -3.92 20.66
N GLY A 128 9.33 -3.43 19.71
CA GLY A 128 9.92 -2.10 19.70
C GLY A 128 9.02 -1.01 19.08
N PRO A 129 9.46 0.27 19.15
CA PRO A 129 8.71 1.43 18.62
C PRO A 129 8.49 1.42 17.10
N TRP A 130 9.07 0.46 16.37
CA TRP A 130 8.95 0.30 14.92
C TRP A 130 7.54 -0.10 14.47
N VAL A 131 6.80 -0.87 15.28
CA VAL A 131 5.42 -1.31 14.97
C VAL A 131 4.42 -0.15 15.01
N GLY A 132 4.83 1.05 15.47
CA GLY A 132 4.04 2.29 15.39
C GLY A 132 4.57 3.33 14.42
N ARG A 133 5.70 3.09 13.74
CA ARG A 133 6.25 4.02 12.73
C ARG A 133 5.88 3.53 11.34
N THR A 134 4.79 4.07 10.81
CA THR A 134 4.22 3.71 9.51
C THR A 134 5.23 3.81 8.36
N GLU A 135 6.13 4.79 8.37
CA GLU A 135 7.14 4.98 7.31
C GLU A 135 8.10 3.79 7.13
N ILE A 136 8.57 3.18 8.23
CA ILE A 136 9.49 2.04 8.14
C ILE A 136 8.75 0.79 7.67
N VAL A 137 7.54 0.57 8.17
CA VAL A 137 6.69 -0.52 7.70
C VAL A 137 6.44 -0.37 6.20
N GLU A 138 6.14 0.85 5.74
CA GLU A 138 5.92 1.15 4.32
C GLU A 138 7.12 0.75 3.47
N TRP A 139 8.34 1.13 3.87
CA TRP A 139 9.56 0.73 3.15
C TRP A 139 9.81 -0.77 3.16
N MET A 140 9.54 -1.45 4.27
CA MET A 140 9.69 -2.91 4.35
C MET A 140 8.69 -3.64 3.43
N LEU A 141 7.46 -3.14 3.35
CA LEU A 141 6.42 -3.66 2.45
C LEU A 141 6.76 -3.37 0.98
N GLN A 142 7.30 -2.19 0.69
CA GLN A 142 7.79 -1.83 -0.65
C GLN A 142 8.95 -2.73 -1.09
N ASP A 143 9.96 -2.89 -0.24
CA ASP A 143 11.08 -3.81 -0.49
C ASP A 143 10.59 -5.23 -0.73
N SER A 144 9.57 -5.65 0.01
CA SER A 144 8.98 -6.97 -0.19
C SER A 144 8.42 -7.16 -1.59
N TYR A 145 7.67 -6.16 -2.06
CA TYR A 145 7.08 -6.19 -3.38
C TYR A 145 8.16 -6.07 -4.47
N ASP A 146 9.14 -5.19 -4.30
CA ASP A 146 10.21 -5.00 -5.27
C ASP A 146 11.11 -6.22 -5.42
N ILE A 147 11.36 -6.97 -4.34
CA ILE A 147 12.07 -8.26 -4.41
C ILE A 147 11.23 -9.31 -5.14
N TYR A 148 9.93 -9.39 -4.85
CA TYR A 148 9.01 -10.28 -5.58
C TYR A 148 8.99 -9.97 -7.08
N MET A 149 8.96 -8.70 -7.45
CA MET A 149 9.00 -8.23 -8.85
C MET A 149 10.38 -8.34 -9.51
N GLY A 150 11.43 -8.77 -8.78
CA GLY A 150 12.80 -8.83 -9.29
C GLY A 150 13.44 -7.46 -9.54
N ARG A 151 12.87 -6.39 -8.98
CA ARG A 151 13.40 -5.01 -9.06
C ARG A 151 14.50 -4.74 -8.02
N LYS A 152 14.56 -5.56 -6.97
CA LYS A 152 15.54 -5.49 -5.89
C LYS A 152 16.05 -6.88 -5.54
N GLU A 153 17.34 -7.00 -5.23
CA GLU A 153 17.98 -8.29 -4.90
C GLU A 153 17.89 -8.66 -3.40
N GLY A 154 17.62 -7.68 -2.53
CA GLY A 154 17.58 -7.86 -1.08
C GLY A 154 17.24 -6.55 -0.37
N PHE A 155 17.15 -6.56 0.95
CA PHE A 155 16.74 -5.38 1.73
C PHE A 155 17.80 -4.27 1.80
N GLY A 156 17.36 -3.05 2.10
CA GLY A 156 18.22 -1.90 2.39
C GLY A 156 17.48 -0.80 3.12
#